data_AF-A0ABD3QPJ6-F1
#
_entry.id   AF-A0ABD3QPJ6-F1
#
_cell.length_a   1.000
_cell.length_b   1.000
_cell.length_c   1.000
_cell.angle_alpha   90.00
_cell.angle_beta   90.00
_cell.angle_gamma   90.00
#
_symmetry.space_group_name_H-M   'P 1'
#
loop_
_entity.id
_entity.type
_entity.pdbx_description
1 polymer ?
#
loop_
_entity_poly.entity_id
_entity_poly.type
_entity_poly.pdbx_seq_one_letter_code
_entity_poly.pdbx_strand_id
1 'polypeptide(L)'
;MMYKFALVLLSTLAQTTVLVESTRLGRTAQGGDGKMETQVKMMQVQVDESIAPQDDETIDEDDSLSFIPGLRALRRENNEKVWNHGTFEVAAKRRGSIEVCAPSATRDGDTLFFFLSSSGGHLPLQLDQWTRGAECFKSDNKQQECFRASHCINKDGPFCVEFRDGRMGGGGNDLGTVMFYKRVTKDNPGCWVVELKDGTTWAVVTAITNVNERDPIRDFSGESCDKSLDSVFPSVHGKENDVLLMSSSFDDPASPSSFSPPSGASGLGYIRVKGDAGFLYGEELDHTGETGKSITGGRGGPHCKDALLSVVVNRGERV
;
A
#
# COMPACT_ATOMS: atom_id res chain seq x y z
N MET A 1 -59.56 13.64 23.62
CA MET A 1 -58.80 12.55 22.96
C MET A 1 -57.64 13.21 22.21
N MET A 2 -56.50 13.54 22.80
CA MET A 2 -55.38 12.72 23.31
C MET A 2 -54.77 11.72 22.30
N TYR A 3 -53.62 12.16 21.75
CA TYR A 3 -52.38 11.44 21.42
C TYR A 3 -52.34 10.37 20.31
N LYS A 4 -51.47 10.56 19.29
CA LYS A 4 -50.08 10.04 19.27
C LYS A 4 -49.34 10.31 17.94
N PHE A 5 -48.16 10.92 18.04
CA PHE A 5 -47.06 10.81 17.07
C PHE A 5 -46.30 9.50 17.34
N ALA A 6 -45.86 8.80 16.29
CA ALA A 6 -44.98 7.65 16.38
C ALA A 6 -43.58 8.03 15.87
N LEU A 7 -42.60 7.96 16.77
CA LEU A 7 -41.17 8.05 16.50
C LEU A 7 -40.64 6.61 16.50
N VAL A 8 -39.98 6.19 15.42
CA VAL A 8 -39.32 4.88 15.31
C VAL A 8 -37.86 5.05 15.74
N LEU A 9 -37.48 4.40 16.85
CA LEU A 9 -36.11 4.30 17.33
C LEU A 9 -35.64 2.85 17.14
N LEU A 10 -34.63 2.65 16.28
CA LEU A 10 -33.88 1.41 16.19
C LEU A 10 -32.95 1.31 17.41
N SER A 11 -33.10 0.26 18.21
CA SER A 11 -32.16 -0.11 19.26
C SER A 11 -31.12 -1.09 18.71
N THR A 12 -29.85 -0.71 18.72
CA THR A 12 -28.69 -1.58 18.54
C THR A 12 -28.40 -2.34 19.84
N LEU A 13 -28.26 -3.66 19.74
CA LEU A 13 -27.83 -4.55 20.84
C LEU A 13 -26.30 -4.47 20.98
N ALA A 14 -25.79 -3.95 22.10
CA ALA A 14 -24.40 -4.13 22.51
C ALA A 14 -24.27 -5.41 23.34
N GLN A 15 -23.47 -6.37 22.86
CA GLN A 15 -23.11 -7.57 23.62
C GLN A 15 -22.01 -7.22 24.64
N THR A 16 -22.27 -7.45 25.93
CA THR A 16 -21.27 -7.31 27.00
C THR A 16 -20.47 -8.60 27.14
N THR A 17 -19.16 -8.54 26.87
CA THR A 17 -18.22 -9.63 27.16
C THR A 17 -17.83 -9.57 28.64
N VAL A 18 -18.06 -10.66 29.40
CA VAL A 18 -17.63 -10.76 30.80
C VAL A 18 -16.29 -11.47 30.87
N LEU A 19 -15.26 -10.77 31.36
CA LEU A 19 -13.97 -11.36 31.72
C LEU A 19 -14.05 -11.92 33.15
N VAL A 20 -13.78 -13.21 33.33
CA VAL A 20 -13.69 -13.87 34.64
C VAL A 20 -12.21 -14.13 34.95
N GLU A 21 -11.65 -13.39 35.91
CA GLU A 21 -10.33 -13.71 36.48
C GLU A 21 -10.48 -14.73 37.63
N SER A 22 -9.81 -15.87 37.52
CA SER A 22 -9.77 -16.90 38.57
C SER A 22 -8.41 -16.89 39.26
N THR A 23 -8.35 -16.40 40.50
CA THR A 23 -7.13 -16.42 41.32
C THR A 23 -7.12 -17.69 42.18
N ARG A 24 -6.17 -18.61 41.93
CA ARG A 24 -5.91 -19.77 42.80
C ARG A 24 -5.01 -19.36 43.97
N LEU A 25 -5.57 -19.30 45.17
CA LEU A 25 -4.81 -19.28 46.42
C LEU A 25 -4.70 -20.71 46.97
N GLY A 26 -3.48 -21.26 46.96
CA GLY A 26 -3.20 -22.56 47.55
C GLY A 26 -2.96 -22.47 49.06
N ARG A 27 -3.47 -23.45 49.81
CA ARG A 27 -2.77 -23.99 50.99
C ARG A 27 -3.32 -25.34 51.46
N THR A 28 -2.42 -26.01 52.15
CA THR A 28 -2.34 -27.37 52.69
C THR A 28 -3.32 -27.72 53.81
N ALA A 29 -3.73 -29.00 53.80
CA ALA A 29 -4.04 -29.92 54.92
C ALA A 29 -4.67 -29.39 56.22
N GLN A 30 -5.96 -29.65 56.42
CA GLN A 30 -6.53 -30.48 57.51
C GLN A 30 -8.06 -30.46 57.43
N GLY A 31 -8.70 -31.56 57.85
CA GLY A 31 -10.10 -31.89 57.58
C GLY A 31 -11.16 -30.95 58.14
N GLY A 32 -12.34 -31.07 57.53
CA GLY A 32 -13.57 -30.39 57.93
C GLY A 32 -14.38 -30.01 56.69
N ASP A 33 -15.60 -30.52 56.59
CA ASP A 33 -16.57 -30.21 55.53
C ASP A 33 -16.74 -28.68 55.40
N GLY A 34 -16.06 -28.10 54.41
CA GLY A 34 -16.13 -26.69 54.08
C GLY A 34 -16.86 -26.49 52.77
N LYS A 35 -18.09 -25.95 52.84
CA LYS A 35 -18.80 -25.37 51.69
C LYS A 35 -17.87 -24.37 50.98
N MET A 36 -17.65 -24.59 49.68
CA MET A 36 -16.92 -23.66 48.84
C MET A 36 -17.86 -22.48 48.51
N GLU A 37 -17.73 -21.39 49.27
CA GLU A 37 -18.47 -20.15 49.00
C GLU A 37 -17.69 -19.33 47.94
N THR A 38 -18.21 -19.28 46.72
CA THR A 38 -17.67 -18.40 45.68
C THR A 38 -18.15 -16.97 45.96
N GLN A 39 -17.25 -16.11 46.45
CA GLN A 39 -17.52 -14.67 46.46
C GLN A 39 -17.33 -14.11 45.05
N VAL A 40 -18.43 -13.82 44.36
CA VAL A 40 -18.42 -13.06 43.11
C VAL A 40 -18.29 -11.58 43.46
N LYS A 41 -17.11 -11.00 43.26
CA LYS A 41 -16.93 -9.55 43.35
C LYS A 41 -17.37 -8.94 42.02
N MET A 42 -18.58 -8.39 41.98
CA MET A 42 -19.07 -7.62 40.84
C MET A 42 -18.25 -6.32 40.72
N MET A 43 -17.33 -6.23 39.76
CA MET A 43 -16.76 -4.94 39.36
C MET A 43 -17.78 -4.26 38.43
N GLN A 44 -18.46 -3.23 38.94
CA GLN A 44 -19.15 -2.28 38.08
C GLN A 44 -18.11 -1.46 37.34
N VAL A 45 -17.97 -1.69 36.03
CA VAL A 45 -17.27 -0.77 35.15
C VAL A 45 -18.23 0.39 34.87
N GLN A 46 -17.98 1.55 35.48
CA GLN A 46 -18.60 2.79 35.02
C GLN A 46 -18.05 3.10 33.64
N VAL A 47 -18.91 2.98 32.63
CA VAL A 47 -18.64 3.52 31.30
C VAL A 47 -18.96 5.00 31.38
N ASP A 48 -17.95 5.84 31.24
CA ASP A 48 -18.10 7.29 31.20
C ASP A 48 -18.74 7.65 29.85
N GLU A 49 -20.05 7.91 29.84
CA GLU A 49 -20.80 8.41 28.69
C GLU A 49 -20.51 9.91 28.50
N SER A 50 -19.29 10.24 28.07
CA SER A 50 -18.98 11.59 27.58
C SER A 50 -17.84 11.59 26.57
N ILE A 51 -18.04 10.93 25.43
CA ILE A 51 -17.33 11.27 24.20
C ILE A 51 -18.38 11.34 23.09
N ALA A 52 -19.04 12.49 22.99
CA ALA A 52 -19.72 12.87 21.76
C ALA A 52 -18.67 12.96 20.65
N PRO A 53 -18.97 12.53 19.41
CA PRO A 53 -18.15 12.90 18.27
C PRO A 53 -18.29 14.42 18.10
N GLN A 54 -17.27 15.17 18.53
CA GLN A 54 -17.15 16.57 18.20
C GLN A 54 -16.43 16.70 16.86
N ASP A 55 -17.06 17.53 16.03
CA ASP A 55 -16.55 18.21 14.85
C ASP A 55 -16.59 17.42 13.54
N ASP A 56 -17.80 17.41 13.00
CA ASP A 56 -18.13 17.58 11.59
C ASP A 56 -17.39 18.81 11.03
N GLU A 57 -16.15 18.63 10.54
CA GLU A 57 -15.58 19.57 9.59
C GLU A 57 -16.31 19.38 8.27
N THR A 58 -17.31 20.23 8.04
CA THR A 58 -17.77 20.57 6.70
C THR A 58 -16.57 21.11 5.92
N ILE A 59 -15.93 20.24 5.15
CA ILE A 59 -14.86 20.63 4.23
C ILE A 59 -15.54 21.35 3.06
N ASP A 60 -15.32 22.65 3.02
CA ASP A 60 -15.76 23.55 1.95
C ASP A 60 -15.38 23.00 0.56
N GLU A 61 -16.33 23.12 -0.36
CA GLU A 61 -16.17 22.82 -1.80
C GLU A 61 -15.27 23.86 -2.48
N ASP A 62 -14.05 24.10 -2.02
CA ASP A 62 -13.01 24.75 -2.84
C ASP A 62 -11.58 24.60 -2.32
N ASP A 63 -11.31 23.72 -1.35
CA ASP A 63 -9.97 23.68 -0.76
C ASP A 63 -9.02 22.66 -1.42
N SER A 64 -7.90 23.23 -1.82
CA SER A 64 -6.63 22.67 -2.26
C SER A 64 -6.38 21.19 -1.97
N LEU A 65 -5.73 20.53 -2.94
CA LEU A 65 -4.98 19.28 -2.74
C LEU A 65 -4.14 19.41 -1.46
N SER A 66 -4.63 18.91 -0.32
CA SER A 66 -3.90 18.92 0.93
C SER A 66 -2.79 17.88 0.84
N PHE A 67 -1.71 18.27 0.16
CA PHE A 67 -0.44 17.56 0.12
C PHE A 67 0.17 17.68 1.50
N ILE A 68 0.14 16.59 2.27
CA ILE A 68 0.99 16.45 3.45
C ILE A 68 2.21 15.66 2.97
N PRO A 69 3.32 16.32 2.57
CA PRO A 69 4.56 15.60 2.34
C PRO A 69 4.94 14.91 3.65
N GLY A 70 5.11 13.59 3.59
CA GLY A 70 5.66 12.82 4.68
C GLY A 70 7.03 13.36 5.05
N LEU A 71 7.16 13.83 6.29
CA LEU A 71 8.39 14.41 6.83
C LEU A 71 9.56 13.40 6.80
N ARG A 72 10.70 13.93 6.33
CA ARG A 72 12.09 13.52 6.61
C ARG A 72 12.54 12.18 6.03
N ALA A 73 13.33 12.31 4.96
CA ALA A 73 14.54 11.53 4.78
C ALA A 73 15.30 11.46 6.12
N LEU A 74 15.11 10.38 6.87
CA LEU A 74 16.00 10.00 7.94
C LEU A 74 17.32 9.61 7.28
N ARG A 75 18.19 10.61 7.08
CA ARG A 75 19.61 10.40 6.83
C ARG A 75 20.17 9.69 8.07
N ARG A 76 20.09 8.37 8.06
CA ARG A 76 20.93 7.53 8.91
C ARG A 76 22.31 7.59 8.26
N GLU A 77 23.16 8.51 8.71
CA GLU A 77 24.60 8.44 8.47
C GLU A 77 25.17 7.25 9.23
N ASN A 78 24.88 6.05 8.73
CA ASN A 78 25.70 4.88 8.98
C ASN A 78 26.41 4.58 7.67
N ASN A 79 27.66 4.13 7.77
CA ASN A 79 28.56 3.73 6.68
C ASN A 79 28.05 2.48 5.89
N GLU A 80 26.76 2.36 5.64
CA GLU A 80 26.07 1.16 5.19
C GLU A 80 25.58 1.33 3.74
N LYS A 81 26.14 0.53 2.84
CA LYS A 81 25.57 0.06 1.56
C LYS A 81 24.35 0.87 1.06
N VAL A 82 24.57 2.10 0.56
CA VAL A 82 23.48 2.97 0.11
C VAL A 82 22.96 2.46 -1.25
N TRP A 83 22.02 1.53 -1.23
CA TRP A 83 21.39 0.99 -2.44
C TRP A 83 20.27 1.90 -2.98
N ASN A 84 19.75 2.80 -2.14
CA ASN A 84 18.67 3.74 -2.42
C ASN A 84 19.18 5.20 -2.35
N HIS A 85 18.91 6.00 -3.39
CA HIS A 85 19.23 7.43 -3.43
C HIS A 85 17.98 8.33 -3.28
N GLY A 86 17.01 7.87 -2.49
CA GLY A 86 15.81 8.60 -2.14
C GLY A 86 14.60 8.27 -3.00
N THR A 87 13.50 8.94 -2.68
CA THR A 87 12.19 8.78 -3.33
C THR A 87 11.56 10.15 -3.59
N PHE A 88 10.70 10.22 -4.60
CA PHE A 88 9.89 11.38 -4.96
C PHE A 88 8.44 10.94 -5.12
N GLU A 89 7.53 11.64 -4.44
CA GLU A 89 6.10 11.36 -4.47
C GLU A 89 5.31 12.54 -5.03
N VAL A 90 4.32 12.24 -5.88
CA VAL A 90 3.45 13.27 -6.47
C VAL A 90 2.07 12.70 -6.76
N ALA A 91 1.05 13.55 -6.69
CA ALA A 91 -0.31 13.25 -7.08
C ALA A 91 -0.81 14.26 -8.10
N ALA A 92 -1.70 13.81 -8.98
CA ALA A 92 -2.34 14.66 -9.97
C ALA A 92 -3.86 14.71 -9.79
N LYS A 93 -4.47 15.70 -10.43
CA LYS A 93 -5.92 15.80 -10.57
C LYS A 93 -6.43 14.67 -11.47
N ARG A 94 -7.75 14.44 -11.44
CA ARG A 94 -8.44 13.34 -12.15
C ARG A 94 -8.15 13.22 -13.66
N ARG A 95 -7.62 14.26 -14.30
CA ARG A 95 -7.25 14.34 -15.73
C ARG A 95 -6.13 15.36 -15.90
N GLY A 96 -5.43 15.28 -17.04
CA GLY A 96 -4.39 16.22 -17.42
C GLY A 96 -3.04 15.51 -17.43
N SER A 97 -2.06 16.05 -16.72
CA SER A 97 -0.74 15.46 -16.64
C SER A 97 -0.21 15.43 -15.20
N ILE A 98 0.76 14.56 -14.97
CA ILE A 98 1.53 14.47 -13.72
C ILE A 98 3.01 14.71 -14.04
N GLU A 99 3.61 15.67 -13.36
CA GLU A 99 5.06 15.92 -13.44
C GLU A 99 5.75 15.07 -12.38
N VAL A 100 6.64 14.21 -12.83
CA VAL A 100 7.34 13.23 -12.01
C VAL A 100 8.83 13.52 -12.09
N CYS A 101 9.50 13.71 -10.95
CA CYS A 101 10.92 14.04 -10.90
C CYS A 101 11.76 12.89 -10.38
N ALA A 102 13.03 12.86 -10.79
CA ALA A 102 14.03 12.05 -10.10
C ALA A 102 14.20 12.55 -8.64
N PRO A 103 14.45 11.65 -7.67
CA PRO A 103 14.86 12.04 -6.32
C PRO A 103 16.07 12.97 -6.31
N SER A 104 16.14 13.92 -5.37
CA SER A 104 17.19 14.95 -5.38
C SER A 104 18.61 14.43 -5.20
N ALA A 105 18.77 13.22 -4.65
CA ALA A 105 20.07 12.58 -4.46
C ALA A 105 20.45 11.59 -5.58
N THR A 106 19.62 11.48 -6.62
CA THR A 106 19.88 10.68 -7.82
C THR A 106 21.18 11.10 -8.51
N ARG A 107 21.90 10.10 -9.03
CA ARG A 107 23.20 10.25 -9.69
C ARG A 107 23.19 9.64 -11.08
N ASP A 108 24.17 10.06 -11.89
CA ASP A 108 24.51 9.39 -13.15
C ASP A 108 24.79 7.91 -12.88
N GLY A 109 24.16 7.02 -13.66
CA GLY A 109 24.27 5.58 -13.43
C GLY A 109 23.42 5.04 -12.27
N ASP A 110 22.43 5.79 -11.77
CA ASP A 110 21.31 5.18 -11.05
C ASP A 110 20.23 4.69 -12.03
N THR A 111 19.34 3.84 -11.54
CA THR A 111 18.11 3.47 -12.25
C THR A 111 16.91 3.93 -11.44
N LEU A 112 16.02 4.68 -12.09
CA LEU A 112 14.75 5.09 -11.51
C LEU A 112 13.73 3.98 -11.69
N PHE A 113 12.96 3.72 -10.64
CA PHE A 113 11.78 2.86 -10.67
C PHE A 113 10.58 3.72 -10.31
N PHE A 114 9.70 3.89 -11.29
CA PHE A 114 8.55 4.78 -11.26
C PHE A 114 7.28 3.93 -11.18
N PHE A 115 6.67 3.92 -10.00
CA PHE A 115 5.37 3.29 -9.75
C PHE A 115 4.30 4.35 -9.98
N LEU A 116 3.51 4.15 -11.03
CA LEU A 116 2.36 4.99 -11.38
C LEU A 116 1.08 4.23 -11.05
N SER A 117 0.23 4.83 -10.23
CA SER A 117 -0.97 4.21 -9.73
C SER A 117 -2.19 5.08 -10.01
N SER A 118 -3.33 4.45 -10.23
CA SER A 118 -4.59 5.16 -10.48
C SER A 118 -5.77 4.41 -9.90
N SER A 119 -6.73 5.15 -9.35
CA SER A 119 -8.06 4.68 -8.98
C SER A 119 -9.12 5.32 -9.88
N GLY A 120 -10.05 4.53 -10.41
CA GLY A 120 -11.11 5.02 -11.29
C GLY A 120 -10.63 5.43 -12.69
N GLY A 121 -9.43 5.04 -13.12
CA GLY A 121 -8.85 5.47 -14.39
C GLY A 121 -7.82 4.52 -15.00
N HIS A 122 -7.44 4.81 -16.24
CA HIS A 122 -6.57 3.98 -17.05
C HIS A 122 -5.11 4.39 -16.89
N LEU A 123 -4.26 3.38 -16.69
CA LEU A 123 -2.81 3.55 -16.65
C LEU A 123 -2.19 3.31 -18.04
N PRO A 124 -1.15 4.08 -18.40
CA PRO A 124 -0.46 3.87 -19.67
C PRO A 124 0.27 2.52 -19.66
N LEU A 125 0.27 1.84 -20.79
CA LEU A 125 1.09 0.64 -21.01
C LEU A 125 2.50 1.01 -21.50
N GLN A 126 2.71 2.22 -22.01
CA GLN A 126 3.97 2.67 -22.58
C GLN A 126 4.19 4.14 -22.25
N LEU A 127 5.44 4.48 -21.95
CA LEU A 127 5.90 5.85 -21.73
C LEU A 127 7.20 6.06 -22.52
N ASP A 128 7.34 7.22 -23.16
CA ASP A 128 8.52 7.51 -23.97
C ASP A 128 9.80 7.47 -23.13
N GLN A 129 10.85 6.82 -23.63
CA GLN A 129 12.14 6.64 -22.94
C GLN A 129 12.10 5.83 -21.63
N TRP A 130 10.97 5.23 -21.28
CA TRP A 130 10.81 4.37 -20.11
C TRP A 130 10.53 2.94 -20.56
N THR A 131 11.01 1.96 -19.80
CA THR A 131 10.70 0.56 -20.03
C THR A 131 9.71 0.07 -18.99
N ARG A 132 8.64 -0.60 -19.42
CA ARG A 132 7.65 -1.21 -18.51
C ARG A 132 8.30 -2.42 -17.82
N GLY A 133 8.16 -2.51 -16.50
CA GLY A 133 8.77 -3.57 -15.69
C GLY A 133 7.76 -4.51 -15.05
N ALA A 134 6.85 -3.97 -14.23
CA ALA A 134 5.86 -4.76 -13.49
C ALA A 134 4.51 -4.05 -13.53
N GLU A 135 3.42 -4.79 -13.32
CA GLU A 135 2.07 -4.24 -13.46
C GLU A 135 1.03 -5.09 -12.75
N CYS A 136 0.02 -4.42 -12.21
CA CYS A 136 -1.22 -5.01 -11.74
C CYS A 136 -2.37 -4.06 -12.06
N PHE A 137 -3.31 -4.49 -12.90
CA PHE A 137 -4.52 -3.73 -13.19
C PHE A 137 -5.75 -4.48 -12.66
N LYS A 138 -6.64 -3.77 -11.97
CA LYS A 138 -7.92 -4.27 -11.47
C LYS A 138 -9.10 -3.60 -12.18
N SER A 139 -10.14 -4.38 -12.43
CA SER A 139 -11.43 -3.90 -12.95
C SER A 139 -12.51 -3.85 -11.89
N ASP A 140 -12.29 -4.52 -10.76
CA ASP A 140 -13.13 -4.47 -9.57
C ASP A 140 -12.34 -4.93 -8.34
N ASN A 141 -12.83 -4.55 -7.16
CA ASN A 141 -12.21 -4.88 -5.89
C ASN A 141 -11.98 -6.39 -5.68
N LYS A 142 -12.88 -7.27 -6.14
CA LYS A 142 -12.80 -8.72 -5.87
C LYS A 142 -12.14 -9.50 -7.00
N GLN A 143 -11.49 -8.82 -7.94
CA GLN A 143 -10.72 -9.46 -9.00
C GLN A 143 -9.68 -10.39 -8.38
N GLN A 144 -9.64 -11.65 -8.84
CA GLN A 144 -8.81 -12.68 -8.20
C GLN A 144 -7.34 -12.61 -8.62
N GLU A 145 -7.07 -12.12 -9.83
CA GLU A 145 -5.71 -12.05 -10.38
C GLU A 145 -5.53 -10.72 -11.10
N CYS A 146 -4.34 -10.13 -11.00
CA CYS A 146 -4.02 -8.90 -11.72
C CYS A 146 -4.08 -9.12 -13.24
N PHE A 147 -4.71 -8.21 -13.98
CA PHE A 147 -4.44 -8.13 -15.41
C PHE A 147 -3.01 -7.64 -15.65
N ARG A 148 -2.49 -7.98 -16.83
CA ARG A 148 -1.19 -7.56 -17.36
C ARG A 148 -1.39 -6.92 -18.73
N ALA A 149 -0.43 -6.15 -19.22
CA ALA A 149 -0.45 -5.59 -20.56
C ALA A 149 -0.58 -6.65 -21.66
N SER A 150 -0.10 -7.87 -21.42
CA SER A 150 -0.30 -9.03 -22.31
C SER A 150 -1.78 -9.43 -22.44
N HIS A 151 -2.60 -9.10 -21.45
CA HIS A 151 -4.05 -9.35 -21.45
C HIS A 151 -4.83 -8.23 -22.15
N CYS A 152 -4.16 -7.17 -22.62
CA CYS A 152 -4.83 -6.07 -23.30
C CYS A 152 -5.29 -6.49 -24.70
N ILE A 153 -6.59 -6.42 -24.95
CA ILE A 153 -7.20 -6.79 -26.24
C ILE A 153 -7.76 -5.60 -27.01
N ASN A 154 -7.95 -4.45 -26.34
CA ASN A 154 -8.37 -3.21 -26.97
C ASN A 154 -7.60 -2.03 -26.39
N LYS A 155 -7.03 -1.20 -27.27
CA LYS A 155 -6.18 -0.06 -26.92
C LYS A 155 -6.77 1.24 -27.41
N ASP A 156 -6.51 2.30 -26.65
CA ASP A 156 -6.73 3.67 -27.06
C ASP A 156 -5.46 4.47 -26.75
N GLY A 157 -4.67 4.74 -27.81
CA GLY A 157 -3.33 5.31 -27.67
C GLY A 157 -2.41 4.42 -26.80
N PRO A 158 -1.74 4.98 -25.77
CA PRO A 158 -0.88 4.21 -24.88
C PRO A 158 -1.68 3.41 -23.82
N PHE A 159 -3.00 3.58 -23.73
CA PHE A 159 -3.83 2.99 -22.69
C PHE A 159 -4.48 1.69 -23.17
N CYS A 160 -4.65 0.73 -22.25
CA CYS A 160 -5.59 -0.35 -22.46
C CYS A 160 -6.98 0.09 -22.02
N VAL A 161 -8.01 -0.20 -22.79
CA VAL A 161 -9.42 0.06 -22.41
C VAL A 161 -10.21 -1.23 -22.22
N GLU A 162 -9.65 -2.37 -22.59
CA GLU A 162 -10.24 -3.69 -22.34
C GLU A 162 -9.15 -4.75 -22.18
N PHE A 163 -9.19 -5.45 -21.04
CA PHE A 163 -8.38 -6.61 -20.74
C PHE A 163 -9.19 -7.89 -20.84
N ARG A 164 -8.51 -9.00 -21.18
CA ARG A 164 -9.06 -10.34 -21.19
C ARG A 164 -8.01 -11.39 -20.86
N ASP A 165 -8.33 -12.22 -19.88
CA ASP A 165 -7.56 -13.41 -19.50
C ASP A 165 -8.50 -14.60 -19.29
N GLY A 166 -8.52 -15.51 -20.26
CA GLY A 166 -9.48 -16.61 -20.30
C GLY A 166 -10.94 -16.12 -20.24
N ARG A 167 -11.61 -16.37 -19.11
CA ARG A 167 -13.00 -15.95 -18.86
C ARG A 167 -13.11 -14.63 -18.09
N MET A 168 -12.00 -14.12 -17.55
CA MET A 168 -11.97 -12.82 -16.88
C MET A 168 -11.80 -11.71 -17.91
N GLY A 169 -12.47 -10.59 -17.70
CA GLY A 169 -12.29 -9.39 -18.50
C GLY A 169 -12.78 -8.15 -17.76
N GLY A 170 -12.36 -6.98 -18.23
CA GLY A 170 -12.73 -5.70 -17.64
C GLY A 170 -11.89 -4.54 -18.16
N GLY A 171 -12.17 -3.32 -17.67
CA GLY A 171 -11.53 -2.09 -18.13
C GLY A 171 -10.15 -1.82 -17.50
N GLY A 172 -9.81 -2.48 -16.40
CA GLY A 172 -8.58 -2.20 -15.65
C GLY A 172 -8.56 -0.82 -14.99
N ASN A 173 -9.73 -0.26 -14.71
CA ASN A 173 -9.93 1.13 -14.27
C ASN A 173 -10.41 1.24 -12.81
N ASP A 174 -10.46 0.15 -12.05
CA ASP A 174 -10.83 0.18 -10.62
C ASP A 174 -9.65 0.70 -9.80
N LEU A 175 -8.58 -0.08 -9.75
CA LEU A 175 -7.32 0.28 -9.12
C LEU A 175 -6.18 -0.39 -9.87
N GLY A 176 -5.05 0.27 -10.01
CA GLY A 176 -3.88 -0.38 -10.58
C GLY A 176 -2.58 0.32 -10.27
N THR A 177 -1.49 -0.39 -10.55
CA THR A 177 -0.14 0.14 -10.54
C THR A 177 0.63 -0.40 -11.72
N VAL A 178 1.35 0.46 -12.43
CA VAL A 178 2.35 0.08 -13.43
C VAL A 178 3.68 0.65 -12.99
N MET A 179 4.69 -0.20 -12.95
CA MET A 179 6.06 0.20 -12.72
C MET A 179 6.80 0.31 -14.05
N PHE A 180 7.42 1.47 -14.25
CA PHE A 180 8.38 1.73 -15.31
C PHE A 180 9.77 1.93 -14.74
N TYR A 181 10.80 1.67 -15.52
CA TYR A 181 12.17 1.97 -15.13
C TYR A 181 12.95 2.66 -16.24
N LYS A 182 13.95 3.43 -15.82
CA LYS A 182 14.82 4.20 -16.70
C LYS A 182 16.19 4.41 -16.08
N ARG A 183 17.23 4.27 -16.89
CA ARG A 183 18.61 4.58 -16.50
C ARG A 183 18.81 6.10 -16.50
N VAL A 184 19.41 6.62 -15.44
CA VAL A 184 19.80 8.03 -15.36
C VAL A 184 21.13 8.21 -16.06
N THR A 185 21.17 9.18 -16.96
CA THR A 185 22.39 9.67 -17.58
C THR A 185 22.58 11.14 -17.20
N LYS A 186 23.80 11.66 -17.32
CA LYS A 186 24.12 13.09 -17.12
C LYS A 186 23.20 14.05 -17.87
N ASP A 187 22.66 13.62 -19.02
CA ASP A 187 21.82 14.44 -19.89
C ASP A 187 20.32 14.37 -19.52
N ASN A 188 19.93 13.51 -18.57
CA ASN A 188 18.51 13.29 -18.23
C ASN A 188 18.22 13.01 -16.74
N PRO A 189 18.71 13.80 -15.77
CA PRO A 189 18.35 13.64 -14.36
C PRO A 189 17.04 14.37 -13.96
N GLY A 190 16.21 14.76 -14.95
CA GLY A 190 15.17 15.77 -14.78
C GLY A 190 13.80 15.29 -14.29
N CYS A 191 12.78 16.10 -14.59
CA CYS A 191 11.38 15.75 -14.42
C CYS A 191 10.75 15.39 -15.77
N TRP A 192 9.75 14.52 -15.74
CA TRP A 192 9.01 14.04 -16.91
C TRP A 192 7.53 14.30 -16.70
N VAL A 193 6.87 14.77 -17.75
CA VAL A 193 5.43 14.95 -17.77
C VAL A 193 4.80 13.68 -18.36
N VAL A 194 3.86 13.09 -17.61
CA VAL A 194 3.08 11.95 -18.05
C VAL A 194 1.65 12.39 -18.25
N GLU A 195 1.12 12.16 -19.45
CA GLU A 195 -0.28 12.43 -19.77
C GLU A 195 -1.19 11.38 -19.15
N LEU A 196 -2.28 11.84 -18.54
CA LEU A 196 -3.26 11.05 -17.82
C LEU A 196 -4.60 11.08 -18.57
N LYS A 197 -5.26 9.93 -18.63
CA LYS A 197 -6.55 9.79 -19.29
C LYS A 197 -7.70 10.19 -18.35
N ASP A 198 -7.77 9.53 -17.20
CA ASP A 198 -8.82 9.65 -16.20
C ASP A 198 -8.36 9.05 -14.85
N GLY A 199 -9.20 9.19 -13.82
CA GLY A 199 -8.97 8.63 -12.48
C GLY A 199 -8.09 9.48 -11.58
N THR A 200 -8.16 9.23 -10.27
CA THR A 200 -7.22 9.82 -9.31
C THR A 200 -5.88 9.12 -9.48
N THR A 201 -4.83 9.86 -9.81
CA THR A 201 -3.51 9.29 -10.10
C THR A 201 -2.45 9.80 -9.13
N TRP A 202 -1.57 8.90 -8.71
CA TRP A 202 -0.39 9.22 -7.92
C TRP A 202 0.82 8.41 -8.38
N ALA A 203 1.99 8.89 -7.98
CA ALA A 203 3.26 8.35 -8.40
C ALA A 203 4.26 8.32 -7.23
N VAL A 204 5.07 7.27 -7.21
CA VAL A 204 6.25 7.17 -6.37
C VAL A 204 7.43 6.76 -7.25
N VAL A 205 8.50 7.56 -7.24
CA VAL A 205 9.75 7.27 -7.96
C VAL A 205 10.86 7.06 -6.97
N THR A 206 11.57 5.94 -7.08
CA THR A 206 12.75 5.66 -6.28
C THR A 206 13.99 5.49 -7.15
N ALA A 207 15.14 5.95 -6.67
CA ALA A 207 16.42 5.78 -7.35
C ALA A 207 17.23 4.66 -6.70
N ILE A 208 17.60 3.66 -7.49
CA ILE A 208 18.38 2.49 -7.03
C ILE A 208 19.71 2.45 -7.76
N THR A 209 20.79 2.25 -7.01
CA THR A 209 22.14 2.23 -7.57
C THR A 209 22.62 0.81 -7.91
N ASN A 210 23.61 0.73 -8.80
CA ASN A 210 24.23 -0.53 -9.25
C ASN A 210 23.21 -1.55 -9.79
N VAL A 211 22.20 -1.10 -10.53
CA VAL A 211 21.25 -2.02 -11.18
C VAL A 211 21.89 -2.62 -12.43
N ASN A 212 21.66 -3.92 -12.66
CA ASN A 212 22.12 -4.62 -13.84
C ASN A 212 21.49 -4.01 -15.11
N GLU A 213 22.32 -3.44 -15.98
CA GLU A 213 21.84 -2.68 -17.15
C GLU A 213 21.18 -3.54 -18.22
N ARG A 214 21.50 -4.85 -18.27
CA ARG A 214 20.96 -5.77 -19.29
C ARG A 214 19.70 -6.48 -18.84
N ASP A 215 19.54 -6.62 -17.53
CA ASP A 215 18.44 -7.36 -16.92
C ASP A 215 18.05 -6.70 -15.59
N PRO A 216 17.39 -5.52 -15.60
CA PRO A 216 17.16 -4.72 -14.39
C PRO A 216 16.16 -5.32 -13.39
N ILE A 217 15.22 -6.14 -13.88
CA ILE A 217 14.17 -6.78 -13.09
C ILE A 217 14.40 -8.28 -13.12
N ARG A 218 14.71 -8.88 -11.96
CA ARG A 218 14.90 -10.34 -11.88
C ARG A 218 13.57 -11.08 -11.92
N ASP A 219 12.62 -10.61 -11.13
CA ASP A 219 11.31 -11.24 -10.99
C ASP A 219 10.29 -10.21 -10.49
N PHE A 220 9.01 -10.47 -10.73
CA PHE A 220 7.92 -9.69 -10.17
C PHE A 220 6.62 -10.51 -10.07
N SER A 221 5.78 -10.11 -9.13
CA SER A 221 4.44 -10.66 -8.98
C SER A 221 3.48 -9.59 -8.49
N GLY A 222 2.22 -9.70 -8.91
CA GLY A 222 1.15 -8.80 -8.49
C GLY A 222 0.04 -9.56 -7.79
N GLU A 223 -0.58 -8.93 -6.81
CA GLU A 223 -1.73 -9.45 -6.08
C GLU A 223 -2.87 -8.44 -6.13
N SER A 224 -4.06 -8.93 -6.46
CA SER A 224 -5.25 -8.10 -6.72
C SER A 224 -6.24 -8.15 -5.55
N CYS A 225 -6.29 -9.25 -4.82
CA CYS A 225 -7.23 -9.41 -3.71
C CYS A 225 -6.62 -10.41 -2.73
N ASP A 226 -5.84 -9.90 -1.80
CA ASP A 226 -5.11 -10.70 -0.83
C ASP A 226 -6.01 -11.28 0.29
N LYS A 227 -7.27 -10.82 0.36
CA LYS A 227 -8.33 -11.21 1.31
C LYS A 227 -7.95 -10.98 2.77
N SER A 228 -7.01 -10.08 3.01
CA SER A 228 -6.46 -9.77 4.33
C SER A 228 -6.79 -8.33 4.75
N LEU A 229 -6.74 -8.05 6.05
CA LEU A 229 -6.78 -6.67 6.55
C LEU A 229 -5.43 -5.99 6.32
N ASP A 230 -4.34 -6.73 6.53
CA ASP A 230 -2.98 -6.31 6.20
C ASP A 230 -2.72 -6.55 4.72
N SER A 231 -1.87 -5.75 4.07
CA SER A 231 -1.42 -6.05 2.71
C SER A 231 -0.41 -7.19 2.71
N VAL A 232 -0.71 -8.23 1.93
CA VAL A 232 0.12 -9.44 1.80
C VAL A 232 0.77 -9.48 0.42
N PHE A 233 1.99 -8.96 0.34
CA PHE A 233 2.77 -8.97 -0.89
C PHE A 233 3.12 -10.40 -1.34
N PRO A 234 3.00 -10.71 -2.64
CA PRO A 234 3.32 -12.03 -3.17
C PRO A 234 4.83 -12.32 -3.10
N SER A 235 5.18 -13.61 -2.98
CA SER A 235 6.58 -14.08 -3.08
C SER A 235 7.12 -13.89 -4.49
N VAL A 236 8.39 -13.57 -4.57
CA VAL A 236 9.17 -13.44 -5.82
C VAL A 236 10.57 -14.01 -5.61
N HIS A 237 11.23 -14.39 -6.69
CA HIS A 237 12.57 -14.96 -6.64
C HIS A 237 13.65 -13.88 -6.70
N GLY A 238 14.54 -13.87 -5.70
CA GLY A 238 15.66 -12.95 -5.60
C GLY A 238 17.01 -13.60 -5.37
N LYS A 239 18.08 -12.82 -5.50
CA LYS A 239 19.44 -13.17 -5.12
C LYS A 239 19.95 -12.24 -4.02
N GLU A 240 20.95 -12.71 -3.29
CA GLU A 240 21.66 -11.88 -2.32
C GLU A 240 22.18 -10.59 -3.00
N ASN A 241 22.01 -9.45 -2.31
CA ASN A 241 22.29 -8.09 -2.75
C ASN A 241 21.31 -7.46 -3.77
N ASP A 242 20.35 -8.21 -4.30
CA ASP A 242 19.23 -7.61 -5.02
C ASP A 242 18.40 -6.72 -4.08
N VAL A 243 17.52 -5.91 -4.66
CA VAL A 243 16.58 -5.10 -3.89
C VAL A 243 15.16 -5.56 -4.18
N LEU A 244 14.42 -5.94 -3.15
CA LEU A 244 12.97 -6.13 -3.23
C LEU A 244 12.29 -4.77 -3.06
N LEU A 245 11.43 -4.40 -4.01
CA LEU A 245 10.52 -3.27 -3.93
C LEU A 245 9.09 -3.78 -3.82
N MET A 246 8.33 -3.21 -2.89
CA MET A 246 6.94 -3.59 -2.62
C MET A 246 6.05 -2.36 -2.68
N SER A 247 5.20 -2.28 -3.70
CA SER A 247 4.28 -1.15 -3.91
C SER A 247 2.85 -1.57 -3.63
N SER A 248 2.17 -0.82 -2.77
CA SER A 248 0.74 -0.99 -2.49
C SER A 248 -0.01 0.27 -2.88
N SER A 249 -1.10 0.09 -3.59
CA SER A 249 -2.13 1.10 -3.87
C SER A 249 -3.40 0.70 -3.14
N PHE A 250 -4.13 1.66 -2.59
CA PHE A 250 -5.33 1.41 -1.79
C PHE A 250 -6.48 2.35 -2.18
N ASP A 251 -7.63 1.80 -2.58
CA ASP A 251 -8.88 2.53 -2.89
C ASP A 251 -9.67 2.85 -1.60
N ASP A 252 -8.96 3.45 -0.64
CA ASP A 252 -9.48 4.17 0.53
C ASP A 252 -8.34 5.04 1.14
N PRO A 253 -8.67 6.11 1.88
CA PRO A 253 -7.66 6.83 2.63
C PRO A 253 -7.03 5.95 3.72
N ALA A 254 -5.71 5.81 3.70
CA ALA A 254 -4.95 5.09 4.72
C ALA A 254 -3.81 5.94 5.28
N SER A 255 -3.48 5.74 6.55
CA SER A 255 -2.35 6.39 7.22
C SER A 255 -1.06 5.56 7.07
N PRO A 256 0.14 6.14 7.21
CA PRO A 256 1.40 5.38 7.27
C PRO A 256 1.40 4.29 8.34
N SER A 257 0.70 4.52 9.46
CA SER A 257 0.57 3.52 10.54
C SER A 257 -0.46 2.43 10.26
N SER A 258 -1.34 2.60 9.27
CA SER A 258 -2.31 1.57 8.88
C SER A 258 -1.61 0.38 8.24
N PHE A 259 -0.59 0.67 7.42
CA PHE A 259 0.24 -0.30 6.72
C PHE A 259 1.72 0.07 6.97
N SER A 260 2.25 -0.40 8.09
CA SER A 260 3.68 -0.24 8.41
C SER A 260 4.52 -1.20 7.56
N PRO A 261 5.81 -0.90 7.30
CA PRO A 261 6.67 -1.74 6.48
C PRO A 261 6.69 -3.20 6.94
N PRO A 262 6.72 -4.18 6.01
CA PRO A 262 6.98 -5.57 6.35
C PRO A 262 8.29 -5.76 7.11
N SER A 263 8.40 -6.85 7.88
CA SER A 263 9.64 -7.19 8.60
C SER A 263 10.81 -7.29 7.63
N GLY A 264 11.92 -6.61 7.94
CA GLY A 264 13.12 -6.54 7.07
C GLY A 264 13.13 -5.33 6.13
N ALA A 265 11.95 -4.83 5.76
CA ALA A 265 11.80 -3.70 4.85
C ALA A 265 11.76 -2.34 5.56
N SER A 266 12.05 -1.29 4.78
CA SER A 266 11.88 0.10 5.17
C SER A 266 10.82 0.78 4.31
N GLY A 267 10.11 1.75 4.87
CA GLY A 267 9.26 2.66 4.10
C GLY A 267 10.12 3.58 3.24
N LEU A 268 9.90 3.56 1.93
CA LEU A 268 10.59 4.41 0.95
C LEU A 268 9.72 5.61 0.55
N GLY A 269 8.42 5.40 0.38
CA GLY A 269 7.49 6.46 0.02
C GLY A 269 6.08 6.21 0.53
N TYR A 270 5.37 7.32 0.78
CA TYR A 270 3.96 7.33 1.15
C TYR A 270 3.29 8.53 0.52
N ILE A 271 2.10 8.32 -0.04
CA ILE A 271 1.26 9.39 -0.53
C ILE A 271 -0.19 9.13 -0.18
N ARG A 272 -0.89 10.20 0.22
CA ARG A 272 -2.33 10.20 0.42
C ARG A 272 -2.96 11.14 -0.60
N VAL A 273 -4.00 10.66 -1.26
CA VAL A 273 -4.83 11.46 -2.16
C VAL A 273 -6.29 11.36 -1.72
N LYS A 274 -7.17 12.17 -2.29
CA LYS A 274 -8.57 12.18 -1.88
C LYS A 274 -9.24 10.85 -2.25
N GLY A 275 -9.40 10.01 -1.24
CA GLY A 275 -10.03 8.69 -1.39
C GLY A 275 -9.05 7.54 -1.50
N ASP A 276 -7.74 7.77 -1.62
CA ASP A 276 -6.78 6.70 -1.86
C ASP A 276 -5.47 6.90 -1.10
N ALA A 277 -4.64 5.86 -1.05
CA ALA A 277 -3.29 5.91 -0.53
C ALA A 277 -2.33 5.03 -1.35
N GLY A 278 -1.07 5.44 -1.38
CA GLY A 278 0.03 4.70 -2.00
C GLY A 278 1.19 4.53 -1.04
N PHE A 279 1.81 3.36 -1.09
CA PHE A 279 2.96 3.00 -0.28
C PHE A 279 4.04 2.36 -1.14
N LEU A 280 5.29 2.64 -0.83
CA LEU A 280 6.45 1.94 -1.37
C LEU A 280 7.36 1.53 -0.23
N TYR A 281 7.70 0.25 -0.19
CA TYR A 281 8.68 -0.32 0.73
C TYR A 281 9.84 -0.91 -0.05
N GLY A 282 10.98 -1.10 0.62
CA GLY A 282 12.07 -1.87 0.04
C GLY A 282 13.07 -2.42 1.04
N GLU A 283 13.81 -3.41 0.56
CA GLU A 283 14.77 -4.22 1.33
C GLU A 283 15.91 -4.69 0.41
N GLU A 284 17.15 -4.70 0.90
CA GLU A 284 18.27 -5.41 0.23
C GLU A 284 18.22 -6.87 0.69
N LEU A 285 18.12 -7.80 -0.24
CA LEU A 285 18.02 -9.23 0.06
C LEU A 285 19.36 -9.77 0.57
N ASP A 286 19.30 -10.57 1.63
CA ASP A 286 20.47 -11.20 2.27
C ASP A 286 20.68 -12.67 1.86
N HIS A 287 19.80 -13.20 1.00
CA HIS A 287 19.88 -14.58 0.52
C HIS A 287 19.32 -14.73 -0.90
N THR A 288 19.57 -15.90 -1.50
CA THR A 288 19.02 -16.30 -2.79
C THR A 288 17.86 -17.27 -2.61
N GLY A 289 16.75 -17.04 -3.29
CA GLY A 289 15.56 -17.88 -3.20
C GLY A 289 14.26 -17.09 -3.33
N GLU A 290 13.16 -17.75 -3.00
CA GLU A 290 11.86 -17.11 -2.82
C GLU A 290 11.88 -16.19 -1.60
N THR A 291 11.43 -14.95 -1.75
CA THR A 291 11.33 -13.99 -0.64
C THR A 291 10.27 -14.39 0.39
N GLY A 292 9.34 -15.27 0.02
CA GLY A 292 8.15 -15.54 0.81
C GLY A 292 7.15 -14.38 0.75
N LYS A 293 6.00 -14.56 1.39
CA LYS A 293 4.99 -13.50 1.52
C LYS A 293 5.46 -12.46 2.52
N SER A 294 5.39 -11.20 2.14
CA SER A 294 5.71 -10.06 3.02
C SER A 294 4.42 -9.38 3.46
N ILE A 295 4.21 -9.28 4.77
CA ILE A 295 2.96 -8.79 5.35
C ILE A 295 3.24 -7.45 6.01
N THR A 296 2.43 -6.42 5.70
CA THR A 296 2.52 -5.13 6.38
C THR A 296 2.10 -5.23 7.85
N GLY A 297 2.61 -4.33 8.69
CA GLY A 297 2.12 -4.18 10.06
C GLY A 297 1.01 -3.13 10.17
N GLY A 298 0.45 -2.96 11.36
CA GLY A 298 -0.50 -1.87 11.64
C GLY A 298 -1.92 -2.38 11.89
N ARG A 299 -2.91 -1.51 11.67
CA ARG A 299 -4.34 -1.85 11.81
C ARG A 299 -4.95 -2.44 10.54
N GLY A 300 -4.25 -2.33 9.41
CA GLY A 300 -4.75 -2.73 8.10
C GLY A 300 -5.86 -1.82 7.57
N GLY A 301 -6.55 -2.33 6.55
CA GLY A 301 -7.71 -1.71 5.90
C GLY A 301 -8.70 -2.76 5.38
N PRO A 302 -9.74 -2.37 4.64
CA PRO A 302 -10.70 -3.31 4.07
C PRO A 302 -10.07 -4.30 3.08
N HIS A 303 -10.59 -5.52 3.04
CA HIS A 303 -10.05 -6.58 2.20
C HIS A 303 -10.21 -6.27 0.70
N CYS A 304 -9.20 -6.63 -0.08
CA CYS A 304 -9.22 -6.58 -1.55
C CYS A 304 -9.45 -5.18 -2.14
N LYS A 305 -9.19 -4.14 -1.37
CA LYS A 305 -9.13 -2.76 -1.86
C LYS A 305 -7.73 -2.34 -2.27
N ASP A 306 -6.77 -3.26 -2.19
CA ASP A 306 -5.41 -3.04 -2.58
C ASP A 306 -5.09 -3.58 -3.98
N ALA A 307 -4.07 -2.99 -4.58
CA ALA A 307 -3.33 -3.55 -5.70
C ALA A 307 -1.85 -3.60 -5.28
N LEU A 308 -1.30 -4.80 -5.18
CA LEU A 308 0.04 -5.04 -4.66
C LEU A 308 0.99 -5.45 -5.78
N LEU A 309 2.23 -4.98 -5.70
CA LEU A 309 3.34 -5.40 -6.56
C LEU A 309 4.58 -5.69 -5.73
N SER A 310 5.13 -6.89 -5.91
CA SER A 310 6.48 -7.26 -5.49
C SER A 310 7.38 -7.28 -6.70
N VAL A 311 8.54 -6.62 -6.62
CA VAL A 311 9.51 -6.55 -7.71
C VAL A 311 10.92 -6.74 -7.16
N VAL A 312 11.66 -7.70 -7.70
CA VAL A 312 13.09 -7.82 -7.43
C VAL A 312 13.89 -7.06 -8.49
N VAL A 313 14.56 -6.01 -8.04
CA VAL A 313 15.56 -5.26 -8.81
C VAL A 313 16.87 -6.04 -8.77
N ASN A 314 17.30 -6.48 -9.95
CA ASN A 314 18.57 -7.18 -10.14
C ASN A 314 19.72 -6.18 -9.99
N ARG A 315 20.44 -6.26 -8.88
CA ARG A 315 21.63 -5.43 -8.68
C ARG A 315 22.84 -6.16 -9.23
N GLY A 316 23.66 -5.43 -9.99
CA GLY A 316 24.94 -5.93 -10.47
C GLY A 316 25.84 -6.31 -9.29
N GLU A 317 26.76 -7.22 -9.52
CA GLU A 317 27.79 -7.57 -8.55
C GLU A 317 28.53 -6.29 -8.12
N ARG A 318 28.70 -6.10 -6.81
CA ARG A 318 29.56 -5.02 -6.30
C ARG A 318 30.98 -5.30 -6.79
N VAL A 319 31.48 -4.47 -7.70
CA VAL A 319 32.90 -4.46 -8.10
C VAL A 319 33.75 -3.95 -6.93
#